data_AF-A0A7C5QZB5-F1
#
_entry.id   AF-A0A7C5QZB5-F1
#
_cell.length_a   1.000
_cell.length_b   1.000
_cell.length_c   1.000
_cell.angle_alpha   90.00
_cell.angle_beta   90.00
_cell.angle_gamma   90.00
#
_symmetry.space_group_name_H-M   'P 1'
#
loop_
_entity.id
_entity.type
_entity.pdbx_description
1 polymer ?
#
loop_
_entity_poly.entity_id
_entity_poly.type
_entity_poly.pdbx_seq_one_letter_code
_entity_poly.pdbx_strand_id
1 'polypeptide(L)'
;FSKNAVIAPYKNGKALMFRTVNLRKSDLLEVSASVSLTMHAKDHGEEKRKYYRLKLEIDRIEFFPGTWTLVHPIDENSPLSRIDLQKIAKEELEIIIQLKAFDDTFSQHVHARYSYLGSEILVDHEFAPASYVDDQGNLIIEVQKIHATQPVNK
;
A
#
# COMPACT_ATOMS: atom_id res chain seq x y z
N PHE A 1 4.95 -6.98 3.60
CA PHE A 1 3.93 -6.39 2.69
C PHE A 1 2.91 -7.45 2.34
N SER A 2 1.67 -7.07 2.08
CA SER A 2 0.64 -7.95 1.54
C SER A 2 1.09 -8.51 0.17
N LYS A 3 0.54 -9.66 -0.24
CA LYS A 3 0.91 -10.26 -1.55
C LYS A 3 0.29 -9.47 -2.70
N ASN A 4 -0.85 -8.86 -2.43
CA ASN A 4 -1.59 -8.04 -3.36
C ASN A 4 -1.78 -6.65 -2.77
N ALA A 5 -1.83 -5.66 -3.66
CA ALA A 5 -2.49 -4.40 -3.38
C ALA A 5 -3.99 -4.53 -3.70
N VAL A 6 -4.81 -3.67 -3.11
CA VAL A 6 -6.25 -3.67 -3.38
C VAL A 6 -6.72 -2.28 -3.81
N ILE A 7 -7.73 -2.23 -4.65
CA ILE A 7 -8.48 -1.01 -4.96
C ILE A 7 -9.91 -1.20 -4.45
N ALA A 8 -10.27 -0.44 -3.42
CA ALA A 8 -11.55 -0.50 -2.72
C ALA A 8 -12.24 0.87 -2.67
N PRO A 9 -13.55 0.94 -2.39
CA PRO A 9 -14.21 2.18 -2.02
C PRO A 9 -13.48 2.88 -0.87
N TYR A 10 -13.34 4.19 -0.98
CA TYR A 10 -12.66 5.01 0.01
C TYR A 10 -13.22 6.43 -0.03
N LYS A 11 -13.82 6.88 1.08
CA LYS A 11 -14.61 8.13 1.14
C LYS A 11 -15.63 8.16 0.00
N ASN A 12 -15.60 9.20 -0.84
CA ASN A 12 -16.51 9.38 -1.98
C ASN A 12 -15.96 8.80 -3.30
N GLY A 13 -14.87 8.01 -3.25
CA GLY A 13 -14.20 7.48 -4.43
C GLY A 13 -13.61 6.10 -4.17
N LYS A 14 -12.44 5.85 -4.76
CA LYS A 14 -11.66 4.63 -4.53
C LYS A 14 -10.26 4.99 -4.02
N ALA A 15 -9.59 4.03 -3.40
CA ALA A 15 -8.18 4.17 -3.06
C ALA A 15 -7.41 2.89 -3.40
N LEU A 16 -6.15 3.07 -3.78
CA LEU A 16 -5.17 1.99 -3.85
C LEU A 16 -4.59 1.81 -2.45
N MET A 17 -4.60 0.58 -1.94
CA MET A 17 -4.18 0.25 -0.58
C MET A 17 -3.18 -0.90 -0.56
N PHE A 18 -2.19 -0.82 0.34
CA PHE A 18 -1.23 -1.89 0.60
C PHE A 18 -1.06 -2.06 2.10
N ARG A 19 -1.04 -3.31 2.57
CA ARG A 19 -0.87 -3.62 3.99
C ARG A 19 0.57 -4.04 4.27
N THR A 20 1.10 -3.59 5.40
CA THR A 20 2.42 -3.99 5.89
C THR A 20 2.35 -4.34 7.38
N VAL A 21 3.33 -5.09 7.85
CA VAL A 21 3.43 -5.61 9.22
C VAL A 21 4.89 -5.51 9.65
N ASN A 22 5.14 -5.19 10.93
CA ASN A 22 6.48 -5.29 11.49
C ASN A 22 6.72 -6.72 11.99
N LEU A 23 7.63 -7.45 11.33
CA LEU A 23 8.04 -8.79 11.76
C LEU A 23 9.26 -8.77 12.68
N ARG A 24 9.84 -7.59 12.90
CA ARG A 24 10.97 -7.44 13.82
C ARG A 24 10.45 -7.42 15.25
N LYS A 25 11.31 -7.85 16.16
CA LYS A 25 11.08 -7.70 17.61
C LYS A 25 11.36 -6.28 18.09
N SER A 26 12.12 -5.51 17.31
CA SER A 26 12.43 -4.12 17.61
C SER A 26 11.27 -3.20 17.26
N ASP A 27 11.10 -2.18 18.10
CA ASP A 27 10.24 -1.06 17.81
C ASP A 27 10.83 -0.20 16.70
N LEU A 28 9.95 0.24 15.80
CA LEU A 28 10.29 1.07 14.66
C LEU A 28 9.67 2.46 14.85
N LEU A 29 10.54 3.47 14.95
CA LEU A 29 10.19 4.87 15.15
C LEU A 29 10.37 5.68 13.86
N GLU A 30 9.80 6.88 13.83
CA GLU A 30 9.95 7.86 12.73
C GLU A 30 9.71 7.22 11.35
N VAL A 31 8.66 6.41 11.25
CA VAL A 31 8.38 5.62 10.07
C VAL A 31 7.82 6.51 8.99
N SER A 32 8.41 6.45 7.80
CA SER A 32 7.96 7.15 6.61
C SER A 32 7.79 6.18 5.44
N ALA A 33 6.80 6.47 4.59
CA ALA A 33 6.49 5.73 3.39
C ALA A 33 6.53 6.65 2.18
N SER A 34 7.17 6.20 1.10
CA SER A 34 7.05 6.82 -0.21
C SER A 34 6.57 5.78 -1.22
N VAL A 35 5.71 6.23 -2.13
CA VAL A 35 5.15 5.38 -3.18
C VAL A 35 5.31 6.08 -4.51
N SER A 36 5.86 5.35 -5.48
CA SER A 36 5.92 5.78 -6.86
C SER A 36 5.21 4.80 -7.78
N LEU A 37 4.68 5.31 -8.87
CA LEU A 37 4.10 4.57 -9.96
C LEU A 37 4.97 4.78 -11.19
N THR A 38 5.35 3.71 -11.85
CA THR A 38 5.89 3.76 -13.20
C THR A 38 4.90 3.14 -14.17
N MET A 39 4.67 3.79 -15.31
CA MET A 39 3.82 3.29 -16.39
C MET A 39 4.23 3.89 -17.73
N HIS A 40 3.89 3.22 -18.81
CA HIS A 40 3.97 3.79 -20.14
C HIS A 40 2.87 4.84 -20.33
N ALA A 41 3.25 6.00 -20.86
CA ALA A 41 2.31 7.06 -21.20
C ALA A 41 2.67 7.64 -22.57
N LYS A 42 1.65 7.92 -23.38
CA LYS A 42 1.83 8.62 -24.65
C LYS A 42 2.21 10.07 -24.37
N ASP A 43 3.31 10.50 -24.97
CA ASP A 43 3.81 11.86 -24.90
C ASP A 43 4.17 12.32 -26.32
N HIS A 44 3.41 13.26 -26.87
CA HIS A 44 3.57 13.75 -28.24
C HIS A 44 3.65 12.65 -29.33
N GLY A 45 2.96 11.52 -29.13
CA GLY A 45 2.92 10.40 -30.06
C GLY A 45 4.00 9.32 -29.82
N GLU A 46 4.95 9.58 -28.92
CA GLU A 46 5.94 8.59 -28.48
C GLU A 46 5.51 7.94 -27.16
N GLU A 47 5.68 6.63 -27.05
CA GLU A 47 5.44 5.91 -25.81
C GLU A 47 6.68 5.99 -24.92
N LYS A 48 6.56 6.68 -23.77
CA LYS A 48 7.65 6.86 -22.82
C LYS A 48 7.25 6.37 -21.44
N ARG A 49 8.21 5.76 -20.75
CA ARG A 49 8.04 5.36 -19.35
C ARG A 49 8.08 6.62 -18.48
N LYS A 50 7.00 6.88 -17.75
CA LYS A 50 6.88 8.00 -16.81
C LYS A 50 6.91 7.51 -15.37
N TYR A 51 7.28 8.41 -14.47
CA TYR A 51 7.32 8.18 -13.03
C TYR A 51 6.45 9.21 -12.33
N TYR A 52 5.59 8.73 -11.45
CA TYR A 52 4.67 9.56 -10.68
C TYR A 52 4.85 9.26 -9.20
N ARG A 53 4.86 10.29 -8.36
CA ARG A 53 4.72 10.10 -6.91
C ARG A 53 3.24 9.94 -6.58
N LEU A 54 2.89 8.88 -5.86
CA LEU A 54 1.54 8.68 -5.36
C LEU A 54 1.43 9.30 -3.97
N LYS A 55 0.52 10.26 -3.80
CA LYS A 55 0.27 10.92 -2.52
C LYS A 55 -0.46 9.96 -1.58
N LEU A 56 0.12 9.65 -0.43
CA LEU A 56 -0.56 8.88 0.59
C LEU A 56 -1.42 9.80 1.46
N GLU A 57 -2.48 9.24 2.05
CA GLU A 57 -3.25 9.92 3.08
C GLU A 57 -2.40 10.18 4.34
N ILE A 58 -1.66 9.16 4.77
CA ILE A 58 -0.65 9.25 5.83
C ILE A 58 0.63 8.66 5.26
N ASP A 59 1.67 9.47 5.12
CA ASP A 59 3.00 9.04 4.66
C ASP A 59 4.03 8.96 5.79
N ARG A 60 3.67 9.37 7.02
CA ARG A 60 4.53 9.30 8.20
C ARG A 60 3.72 8.96 9.45
N ILE A 61 4.31 8.11 10.30
CA ILE A 61 3.83 7.77 11.64
C ILE A 61 5.04 7.71 12.58
N GLU A 62 4.86 8.12 13.84
CA GLU A 62 5.98 8.18 14.79
C GLU A 62 6.36 6.81 15.36
N PHE A 63 5.41 5.86 15.38
CA PHE A 63 5.62 4.49 15.85
C PHE A 63 4.95 3.51 14.89
N PHE A 64 5.61 2.42 14.51
CA PHE A 64 5.03 1.40 13.63
C PHE A 64 3.98 0.57 14.41
N PRO A 65 2.67 0.73 14.14
CA PRO A 65 1.66 -0.15 14.72
C PRO A 65 1.88 -1.55 14.15
N GLY A 66 1.56 -2.62 14.89
CA GLY A 66 1.91 -3.96 14.41
C GLY A 66 1.47 -4.26 12.96
N THR A 67 0.35 -3.68 12.47
CA THR A 67 0.08 -3.53 11.02
C THR A 67 -0.20 -2.09 10.60
N TRP A 68 0.23 -1.70 9.41
CA TRP A 68 -0.09 -0.41 8.79
C TRP A 68 -0.66 -0.62 7.39
N THR A 69 -1.83 -0.04 7.11
CA THR A 69 -2.39 0.04 5.75
C THR A 69 -2.09 1.41 5.18
N LEU A 70 -1.26 1.44 4.15
CA LEU A 70 -0.95 2.62 3.37
C LEU A 70 -2.07 2.83 2.35
N VAL A 71 -2.56 4.07 2.26
CA VAL A 71 -3.73 4.43 1.44
C VAL A 71 -3.34 5.57 0.50
N HIS A 72 -3.45 5.33 -0.80
CA HIS A 72 -3.39 6.36 -1.84
C HIS A 72 -4.81 6.62 -2.37
N PRO A 73 -5.46 7.73 -1.99
CA PRO A 73 -6.72 8.13 -2.60
C PRO A 73 -6.56 8.32 -4.10
N ILE A 74 -7.46 7.72 -4.90
CA ILE A 74 -7.50 7.91 -6.35
C ILE A 74 -8.44 9.08 -6.63
N ASP A 75 -7.93 10.29 -6.37
CA ASP A 75 -8.60 11.55 -6.70
C ASP A 75 -8.29 12.00 -8.14
N GLU A 76 -8.81 13.16 -8.55
CA GLU A 76 -8.61 13.73 -9.89
C GLU A 76 -7.13 14.03 -10.23
N ASN A 77 -6.26 14.14 -9.22
CA ASN A 77 -4.83 14.38 -9.39
C ASN A 77 -4.02 13.09 -9.45
N SER A 78 -4.61 11.96 -9.06
CA SER A 78 -3.95 10.65 -9.14
C SER A 78 -3.72 10.26 -10.61
N PRO A 79 -2.51 9.77 -10.99
CA PRO A 79 -2.29 9.21 -12.31
C PRO A 79 -3.16 7.97 -12.60
N LEU A 80 -3.62 7.27 -11.55
CA LEU A 80 -4.51 6.11 -11.69
C LEU A 80 -5.94 6.52 -12.06
N SER A 81 -6.34 7.78 -11.88
CA SER A 81 -7.65 8.28 -12.34
C SER A 81 -7.76 8.33 -13.87
N ARG A 82 -6.63 8.23 -14.58
CA ARG A 82 -6.53 8.38 -16.04
C ARG A 82 -6.57 7.06 -16.79
N ILE A 83 -6.63 5.94 -16.09
CA ILE A 83 -6.67 4.59 -16.66
C ILE A 83 -7.95 3.87 -16.26
N ASP A 84 -8.31 2.85 -17.04
CA ASP A 84 -9.41 1.96 -16.67
C ASP A 84 -8.93 1.00 -15.57
N LEU A 85 -9.31 1.30 -14.32
CA LEU A 85 -8.91 0.49 -13.16
C LEU A 85 -9.32 -0.97 -13.32
N GLN A 86 -10.43 -1.29 -14.00
CA GLN A 86 -10.84 -2.68 -14.21
C GLN A 86 -9.91 -3.45 -15.16
N LYS A 87 -9.10 -2.73 -15.95
CA LYS A 87 -8.06 -3.31 -16.83
C LYS A 87 -6.66 -3.21 -16.25
N ILE A 88 -6.49 -2.71 -15.03
CA ILE A 88 -5.17 -2.45 -14.41
C ILE A 88 -4.26 -3.69 -14.39
N ALA A 89 -4.84 -4.89 -14.30
CA ALA A 89 -4.12 -6.16 -14.34
C ALA A 89 -3.36 -6.41 -15.65
N LYS A 90 -3.74 -5.73 -16.73
CA LYS A 90 -3.13 -5.82 -18.06
C LYS A 90 -2.24 -4.62 -18.39
N GLU A 91 -2.21 -3.61 -17.54
CA GLU A 91 -1.39 -2.41 -17.75
C GLU A 91 0.07 -2.71 -17.41
N GLU A 92 0.97 -2.22 -18.26
CA GLU A 92 2.42 -2.27 -18.00
C GLU A 92 2.81 -1.18 -17.00
N LEU A 93 2.45 -1.43 -15.74
CA LEU A 93 2.76 -0.56 -14.63
C LEU A 93 3.41 -1.31 -13.46
N GLU A 94 4.11 -0.54 -12.63
CA GLU A 94 4.66 -1.02 -11.38
C GLU A 94 4.53 0.06 -10.31
N ILE A 95 3.99 -0.34 -9.15
CA ILE A 95 3.92 0.47 -7.93
C ILE A 95 5.13 0.10 -7.08
N ILE A 96 6.00 1.05 -6.78
CA ILE A 96 7.18 0.84 -5.93
C ILE A 96 6.94 1.54 -4.60
N ILE A 97 7.14 0.80 -3.52
CA ILE A 97 6.97 1.27 -2.15
C ILE A 97 8.32 1.24 -1.45
N GLN A 98 8.63 2.31 -0.73
CA GLN A 98 9.77 2.36 0.16
C GLN A 98 9.32 2.79 1.55
N LEU A 99 9.69 1.99 2.55
CA LEU A 99 9.60 2.35 3.96
C LEU A 99 10.98 2.72 4.47
N LYS A 100 11.05 3.74 5.31
CA LYS A 100 12.21 4.11 6.13
C LYS A 100 11.74 4.24 7.57
N ALA A 101 12.48 3.66 8.50
CA ALA A 101 12.22 3.78 9.93
C ALA A 101 13.54 3.85 10.71
N PHE A 102 13.49 4.34 11.93
CA PHE A 102 14.56 4.20 12.91
C PHE A 102 14.27 2.97 13.77
N ASP A 103 15.22 2.04 13.82
CA ASP A 103 15.16 0.86 14.69
C ASP A 103 15.81 1.22 16.03
N ASP A 104 14.99 1.34 17.08
CA ASP A 104 15.42 1.83 18.38
C ASP A 104 16.36 0.87 19.11
N THR A 105 16.22 -0.44 18.85
CA THR A 105 17.07 -1.47 19.47
C THR A 105 18.51 -1.41 18.95
N PHE A 106 18.69 -1.09 17.68
CA PHE A 106 20.00 -1.04 17.03
C PHE A 106 20.49 0.40 16.75
N SER A 107 19.72 1.40 17.15
CA SER A 107 19.97 2.82 16.94
C SER A 107 20.35 3.19 15.50
N GLN A 108 19.66 2.62 14.52
CA GLN A 108 19.98 2.81 13.11
C GLN A 108 18.75 2.95 12.23
N HIS A 109 18.92 3.56 11.07
CA HIS A 109 17.85 3.58 10.07
C HIS A 109 17.79 2.26 9.30
N VAL A 110 16.57 1.74 9.15
CA VAL A 110 16.26 0.57 8.34
C VAL A 110 15.37 0.96 7.17
N HIS A 111 15.51 0.21 6.08
CA HIS A 111 14.73 0.41 4.87
C HIS A 111 14.08 -0.90 4.44
N ALA A 112 12.86 -0.81 3.94
CA ALA A 112 12.21 -1.91 3.25
C ALA A 112 11.66 -1.41 1.91
N ARG A 113 11.75 -2.25 0.88
CA ARG A 113 11.21 -1.96 -0.45
C ARG A 113 10.33 -3.12 -0.88
N TYR A 114 9.29 -2.79 -1.62
CA TYR A 114 8.40 -3.76 -2.24
C TYR A 114 7.79 -3.16 -3.49
N SER A 115 7.36 -3.99 -4.44
CA SER A 115 6.60 -3.52 -5.58
C SER A 115 5.42 -4.41 -5.90
N TYR A 116 4.45 -3.83 -6.62
CA TYR A 116 3.32 -4.54 -7.19
C TYR A 116 3.24 -4.23 -8.68
N LEU A 117 3.18 -5.25 -9.50
CA LEU A 117 2.78 -5.15 -10.90
C LEU A 117 1.27 -4.92 -10.99
N GLY A 118 0.79 -4.44 -12.14
CA GLY A 118 -0.66 -4.31 -12.39
C GLY A 118 -1.43 -5.60 -12.10
N SER A 119 -0.87 -6.76 -12.47
CA SER A 119 -1.45 -8.09 -12.24
C SER A 119 -1.54 -8.51 -10.76
N GLU A 120 -0.86 -7.80 -9.86
CA GLU A 120 -0.88 -8.04 -8.42
C GLU A 120 -1.86 -7.10 -7.68
N ILE A 121 -2.59 -6.26 -8.41
CA ILE A 121 -3.60 -5.33 -7.88
C ILE A 121 -5.00 -5.94 -8.04
N LEU A 122 -5.67 -6.16 -6.92
CA LEU A 122 -7.04 -6.68 -6.89
C LEU A 122 -8.04 -5.52 -6.84
N VAL A 123 -8.84 -5.37 -7.89
CA VAL A 123 -9.86 -4.32 -7.99
C VAL A 123 -11.17 -4.83 -7.38
N ASP A 124 -11.89 -3.94 -6.69
CA ASP A 124 -13.14 -4.24 -5.97
C ASP A 124 -12.94 -5.33 -4.90
N HIS A 125 -11.74 -5.39 -4.34
CA HIS A 125 -11.38 -6.14 -3.16
C HIS A 125 -10.98 -5.18 -2.04
N GLU A 126 -11.17 -5.61 -0.80
CA GLU A 126 -10.67 -4.95 0.39
C GLU A 126 -9.88 -5.95 1.24
N PHE A 127 -9.03 -5.46 2.13
CA PHE A 127 -8.33 -6.35 3.04
C PHE A 127 -9.27 -6.90 4.12
N ALA A 128 -9.29 -8.22 4.30
CA ALA A 128 -10.00 -8.84 5.41
C ALA A 128 -9.36 -8.45 6.75
N PRO A 129 -10.09 -8.51 7.88
CA PRO A 129 -9.52 -8.32 9.21
C PRO A 129 -8.33 -9.26 9.46
N ALA A 130 -7.24 -8.70 10.00
CA ALA A 130 -6.02 -9.44 10.36
C ALA A 130 -5.62 -9.22 11.81
N SER A 131 -6.50 -8.64 12.62
CA SER A 131 -6.29 -8.45 14.05
C SER A 131 -7.62 -8.48 14.79
N TYR A 132 -7.57 -8.86 16.06
CA TYR A 132 -8.70 -8.84 16.97
C TYR A 132 -8.21 -8.45 18.37
N VAL A 133 -9.14 -8.13 19.26
CA VAL A 133 -8.85 -7.91 20.68
C VAL A 133 -9.30 -9.16 21.42
N ASP A 134 -8.41 -9.75 22.22
CA ASP A 134 -8.74 -10.93 23.03
C ASP A 134 -9.56 -10.57 24.28
N ASP A 135 -9.98 -11.59 25.03
CA ASP A 135 -10.78 -11.42 26.25
C ASP A 135 -10.04 -10.64 27.36
N GLN A 136 -8.72 -10.46 27.25
CA GLN A 136 -7.89 -9.70 28.18
C GLN A 136 -7.65 -8.25 27.71
N GLY A 137 -8.17 -7.86 26.54
CA GLY A 137 -7.99 -6.53 25.97
C GLY A 137 -6.70 -6.36 25.16
N ASN A 138 -5.95 -7.43 24.90
CA ASN A 138 -4.73 -7.37 24.09
C ASN A 138 -5.08 -7.34 22.61
N LEU A 139 -4.42 -6.46 21.84
CA LEU A 139 -4.47 -6.50 20.39
C LEU A 139 -3.63 -7.66 19.85
N ILE A 140 -4.30 -8.66 19.28
CA ILE A 140 -3.67 -9.81 18.64
C ILE A 140 -3.62 -9.58 17.13
N ILE A 141 -2.43 -9.69 16.55
CA ILE A 141 -2.20 -9.55 15.12
C ILE A 141 -1.93 -10.91 14.51
N GLU A 142 -2.78 -11.30 13.57
CA GLU A 142 -2.66 -12.55 12.83
C GLU A 142 -1.81 -12.31 11.58
N VAL A 143 -0.49 -12.36 11.73
CA VAL A 143 0.49 -12.08 10.66
C VAL A 143 0.19 -12.84 9.37
N GLN A 144 -0.20 -14.11 9.47
CA GLN A 144 -0.60 -14.97 8.35
C GLN A 144 -1.80 -14.43 7.55
N LYS A 145 -2.66 -13.61 8.16
CA LYS A 145 -3.85 -13.01 7.53
C LYS A 145 -3.59 -11.63 6.93
N ILE A 146 -2.38 -11.07 7.01
CA ILE A 146 -2.10 -9.74 6.42
C ILE A 146 -2.33 -9.70 4.90
N HIS A 147 -2.26 -10.85 4.24
CA HIS A 147 -2.48 -11.00 2.81
C HIS A 147 -3.95 -11.27 2.46
N ALA A 148 -4.80 -11.56 3.45
CA ALA A 148 -6.18 -11.94 3.21
C ALA A 148 -6.96 -10.74 2.65
N THR A 149 -7.68 -10.97 1.56
CA THR A 149 -8.58 -10.00 0.94
C THR A 149 -9.93 -10.66 0.73
N GLN A 150 -10.96 -9.82 0.62
CA GLN A 150 -12.32 -10.24 0.31
C GLN A 150 -12.90 -9.30 -0.75
N PRO A 151 -13.83 -9.78 -1.60
CA PRO A 151 -14.60 -8.88 -2.46
C PRO A 151 -15.32 -7.83 -1.63
N VAL A 152 -15.40 -6.61 -2.16
CA VAL A 152 -16.19 -5.54 -1.53
C VAL A 152 -17.67 -5.92 -1.65
N ASN A 153 -18.37 -5.99 -0.52
CA ASN A 153 -19.82 -6.21 -0.52
C ASN A 153 -20.50 -4.95 -1.08
N LYS A 154 -21.29 -5.12 -2.15
CA LYS A 154 -22.10 -4.07 -2.77
C LYS A 154 -23.39 -3.81 -1.99
#